data_AF-W8NU72-F1
#
_entry.id   AF-W8NU72-F1
#
_cell.length_a   1.000
_cell.length_b   1.000
_cell.length_c   1.000
_cell.angle_alpha   90.00
_cell.angle_beta   90.00
_cell.angle_gamma   90.00
#
_symmetry.space_group_name_H-M   'P 1'
#
loop_
_entity.id
_entity.type
_entity.pdbx_description
1 polymer ?
#
loop_
_entity_poly.entity_id
_entity_poly.type
_entity_poly.pdbx_seq_one_letter_code
_entity_poly.pdbx_strand_id
1 'polypeptide(L)'
;MITRERLIEEFALLDEKARLMDSEEIHIYLIGGGNLALRGIKPATADVDVVVENVGVLNRLERVLTDPSPELKTSKGLVIYIKVVEHEYRRKLGAYSVYRKLDPELEDFNLDVFVRRVLRGITLTEGIMKRAFVPKEFNELEKLKVHLVSPEDIFLFKGVTSLGRSKDIDDIMRLLELGIDFDVVLDEVRAQKEFIEPERFEHLAGLLLEKLISVQRILEERGLRSSGLDKFISSLEKLLFG
;
A
#
# COMPACT_ATOMS: atom_id res chain seq x y z
N MET A 1 15.05 8.22 4.63
CA MET A 1 14.03 7.86 3.62
C MET A 1 14.39 6.50 3.05
N ILE A 2 13.41 5.66 2.76
CA ILE A 2 13.57 4.29 2.27
C ILE A 2 13.60 4.29 0.73
N THR A 3 14.76 3.99 0.13
CA THR A 3 14.95 3.94 -1.33
C THR A 3 14.54 2.59 -1.92
N ARG A 4 14.52 2.48 -3.26
CA ARG A 4 14.32 1.21 -3.98
C ARG A 4 15.30 0.13 -3.52
N GLU A 5 16.59 0.45 -3.47
CA GLU A 5 17.66 -0.48 -3.11
C GLU A 5 17.48 -0.97 -1.68
N ARG A 6 17.09 -0.05 -0.78
CA ARG A 6 16.80 -0.41 0.61
C ARG A 6 15.58 -1.33 0.74
N LEU A 7 14.52 -1.12 -0.05
CA LEU A 7 13.36 -2.03 -0.08
C LEU A 7 13.78 -3.43 -0.53
N ILE A 8 14.59 -3.51 -1.59
CA ILE A 8 15.03 -4.80 -2.14
C ILE A 8 15.87 -5.56 -1.11
N GLU A 9 16.85 -4.89 -0.53
CA GLU A 9 17.71 -5.44 0.51
C GLU A 9 16.90 -5.92 1.71
N GLU A 10 16.01 -5.09 2.24
CA GLU A 10 15.26 -5.42 3.45
C GLU A 10 14.33 -6.61 3.24
N PHE A 11 13.63 -6.69 2.09
CA PHE A 11 12.78 -7.85 1.81
C PHE A 11 13.59 -9.13 1.57
N ALA A 12 14.78 -9.04 0.98
CA ALA A 12 15.66 -10.20 0.85
C ALA A 12 16.14 -10.72 2.22
N LEU A 13 16.44 -9.81 3.15
CA LEU A 13 16.81 -10.18 4.52
C LEU A 13 15.65 -10.81 5.29
N LEU A 14 14.42 -10.28 5.12
CA LEU A 14 13.23 -10.87 5.70
C LEU A 14 12.90 -12.25 5.12
N ASP A 15 13.10 -12.45 3.82
CA ASP A 15 12.98 -13.77 3.18
C ASP A 15 14.02 -14.77 3.72
N GLU A 16 15.28 -14.36 3.82
CA GLU A 16 16.35 -15.19 4.39
C GLU A 16 15.99 -15.62 5.82
N LYS A 17 15.52 -14.68 6.65
CA LYS A 17 15.07 -15.00 8.00
C LYS A 17 13.88 -15.96 7.99
N ALA A 18 12.90 -15.75 7.11
CA ALA A 18 11.75 -16.64 6.98
C ALA A 18 12.15 -18.07 6.54
N ARG A 19 13.19 -18.22 5.70
CA ARG A 19 13.77 -19.53 5.34
C ARG A 19 14.42 -20.21 6.53
N LEU A 20 15.21 -19.48 7.33
CA LEU A 20 15.83 -20.02 8.54
C LEU A 20 14.79 -20.51 9.57
N MET A 21 13.62 -19.87 9.61
CA MET A 21 12.50 -20.28 10.47
C MET A 21 11.65 -21.42 9.90
N ASP A 22 11.96 -21.90 8.69
CA ASP A 22 11.10 -22.77 7.89
C ASP A 22 9.63 -22.30 7.88
N SER A 23 9.42 -21.00 7.69
CA SER A 23 8.08 -20.42 7.63
C SER A 23 7.33 -20.93 6.40
N GLU A 24 6.00 -20.97 6.46
CA GLU A 24 5.19 -21.08 5.23
C GLU A 24 5.32 -19.80 4.38
N GLU A 25 4.87 -19.84 3.13
CA GLU A 25 4.87 -18.65 2.28
C GLU A 25 4.02 -17.50 2.89
N ILE A 26 4.57 -16.30 2.78
CA ILE A 26 4.01 -15.05 3.29
C ILE A 26 3.81 -14.14 2.08
N HIS A 27 2.56 -13.93 1.71
CA HIS A 27 2.18 -13.05 0.62
C HIS A 27 1.87 -11.66 1.18
N ILE A 28 2.58 -10.65 0.69
CA ILE A 28 2.37 -9.25 1.04
C ILE A 28 2.07 -8.44 -0.22
N TYR A 29 1.12 -7.52 -0.13
CA TYR A 29 0.72 -6.64 -1.23
C TYR A 29 1.12 -5.21 -0.88
N LEU A 30 2.16 -4.69 -1.54
CA LEU A 30 2.63 -3.33 -1.31
C LEU A 30 1.64 -2.34 -1.90
N ILE A 31 1.15 -1.46 -1.05
CA ILE A 31 0.26 -0.36 -1.38
C ILE A 31 1.03 0.93 -1.08
N GLY A 32 0.78 2.03 -1.80
CA GLY A 32 1.42 3.31 -1.47
C GLY A 32 2.89 3.49 -1.88
N GLY A 33 3.66 4.22 -1.06
CA GLY A 33 4.91 4.87 -1.50
C GLY A 33 6.05 3.90 -1.84
N GLY A 34 6.18 2.81 -1.11
CA GLY A 34 7.18 1.76 -1.38
C GLY A 34 6.97 1.08 -2.74
N ASN A 35 5.70 0.88 -3.14
CA ASN A 35 5.35 0.37 -4.46
C ASN A 35 5.80 1.35 -5.56
N LEU A 36 5.50 2.65 -5.40
CA LEU A 36 5.94 3.69 -6.35
C LEU A 36 7.48 3.77 -6.45
N ALA A 37 8.20 3.60 -5.34
CA ALA A 37 9.66 3.56 -5.35
C ALA A 37 10.22 2.34 -6.08
N LEU A 38 9.64 1.15 -5.87
CA LEU A 38 9.98 -0.07 -6.60
C LEU A 38 9.58 -0.04 -8.08
N ARG A 39 8.76 0.91 -8.50
CA ARG A 39 8.47 1.19 -9.92
C ARG A 39 9.38 2.28 -10.51
N GLY A 40 10.22 2.93 -9.72
CA GLY A 40 11.03 4.07 -10.15
C GLY A 40 10.24 5.37 -10.37
N ILE A 41 8.98 5.41 -9.93
CA ILE A 41 8.09 6.59 -10.05
C ILE A 41 8.45 7.64 -9.00
N LYS A 42 8.95 7.20 -7.84
CA LYS A 42 9.36 8.04 -6.72
C LYS A 42 10.77 7.64 -6.27
N PRO A 43 11.64 8.60 -5.87
CA PRO A 43 12.99 8.25 -5.44
C PRO A 43 13.04 7.49 -4.12
N ALA A 44 12.13 7.78 -3.19
CA ALA A 44 12.08 7.13 -1.88
C ALA A 44 10.71 7.30 -1.19
N THR A 45 10.46 6.49 -0.17
CA THR A 45 9.29 6.57 0.72
C THR A 45 9.70 6.81 2.17
N ALA A 46 8.78 7.30 3.00
CA ALA A 46 9.01 7.47 4.43
C ALA A 46 8.70 6.17 5.21
N ASP A 47 7.73 5.42 4.71
CA ASP A 47 7.16 4.21 5.31
C ASP A 47 6.82 3.21 4.20
N VAL A 48 6.65 1.95 4.59
CA VAL A 48 6.28 0.85 3.70
C VAL A 48 4.93 0.32 4.12
N ASP A 49 3.90 0.56 3.31
CA ASP A 49 2.56 0.03 3.55
C ASP A 49 2.38 -1.31 2.84
N VAL A 50 1.93 -2.32 3.57
CA VAL A 50 1.62 -3.65 3.01
C VAL A 50 0.27 -4.15 3.50
N VAL A 51 -0.42 -4.88 2.64
CA VAL A 51 -1.66 -5.60 2.98
C VAL A 51 -1.37 -7.09 2.98
N VAL A 52 -1.91 -7.79 3.97
CA VAL A 52 -1.95 -9.25 4.02
C VAL A 52 -3.39 -9.74 4.02
N GLU A 53 -3.64 -10.91 3.47
CA GLU A 53 -5.00 -11.39 3.19
C GLU A 53 -5.81 -11.71 4.46
N ASN A 54 -5.13 -12.15 5.52
CA ASN A 54 -5.78 -12.56 6.76
C ASN A 54 -4.81 -12.51 7.95
N VAL A 55 -5.37 -12.68 9.15
CA VAL A 55 -4.62 -12.64 10.42
C VAL A 55 -3.60 -13.77 10.53
N GLY A 56 -3.82 -14.92 9.88
CA GLY A 56 -2.84 -16.01 9.84
C GLY A 56 -1.55 -15.59 9.14
N VAL A 57 -1.65 -14.93 7.99
CA VAL A 57 -0.49 -14.37 7.27
C VAL A 57 0.19 -13.29 8.10
N LEU A 58 -0.58 -12.40 8.75
CA LEU A 58 -0.03 -11.41 9.68
C LEU A 58 0.79 -12.08 10.79
N ASN A 59 0.26 -13.12 11.43
CA ASN A 59 0.94 -13.80 12.53
C ASN A 59 2.26 -14.45 12.07
N ARG A 60 2.31 -15.01 10.86
CA ARG A 60 3.56 -15.53 10.28
C ARG A 60 4.55 -14.41 10.01
N LEU A 61 4.10 -13.31 9.40
CA LEU A 61 4.94 -12.13 9.16
C LEU A 61 5.46 -11.55 10.49
N GLU A 62 4.61 -11.41 11.50
CA GLU A 62 5.00 -10.91 12.82
C GLU A 62 6.08 -11.77 13.47
N ARG A 63 5.96 -13.10 13.41
CA ARG A 63 7.00 -14.01 13.91
C ARG A 63 8.35 -13.74 13.22
N VAL A 64 8.36 -13.66 11.89
CA VAL A 64 9.58 -13.34 11.12
C VAL A 64 10.14 -11.98 11.52
N LEU A 65 9.29 -10.96 11.68
CA LEU A 65 9.72 -9.62 12.04
C LEU A 65 10.33 -9.56 13.45
N THR A 66 9.71 -10.20 14.44
CA THR A 66 10.00 -9.91 15.85
C THR A 66 10.87 -10.94 16.56
N ASP A 67 11.07 -12.14 16.01
CA ASP A 67 11.86 -13.19 16.69
C ASP A 67 13.33 -12.77 16.84
N PRO A 68 13.87 -12.65 18.07
CA PRO A 68 15.23 -12.18 18.31
C PRO A 68 16.27 -13.31 18.36
N SER A 69 15.91 -14.55 18.02
CA SER A 69 16.80 -15.70 18.16
C SER A 69 18.14 -15.49 17.43
N PRO A 70 19.29 -15.71 18.10
CA PRO A 70 20.60 -15.66 17.46
C PRO A 70 20.78 -16.65 16.29
N GLU A 71 20.00 -17.73 16.27
CA GLU A 71 20.00 -18.74 15.20
C GLU A 71 19.38 -18.22 13.90
N LEU A 72 18.62 -17.13 13.97
CA LEU A 72 17.97 -16.46 12.84
C LEU A 72 18.81 -15.31 12.27
N LYS A 73 20.12 -15.34 12.49
CA LYS A 73 21.05 -14.34 11.97
C LYS A 73 21.17 -14.50 10.45
N THR A 74 20.79 -13.46 9.74
CA THR A 74 20.91 -13.35 8.27
C THR A 74 22.34 -13.04 7.85
N SER A 75 22.59 -13.05 6.54
CA SER A 75 23.82 -12.60 5.90
C SER A 75 24.29 -11.20 6.33
N LYS A 76 23.38 -10.33 6.79
CA LYS A 76 23.69 -8.98 7.32
C LYS A 76 23.46 -8.82 8.82
N GLY A 77 23.32 -9.93 9.55
CA GLY A 77 23.14 -9.91 11.00
C GLY A 77 21.70 -10.14 11.45
N LEU A 78 21.39 -9.74 12.67
CA LEU A 78 20.05 -9.89 13.22
C LEU A 78 19.12 -8.85 12.62
N VAL A 79 17.99 -9.32 12.10
CA VAL A 79 16.93 -8.47 11.57
C VAL A 79 15.78 -8.55 12.56
N ILE A 80 15.61 -7.51 13.36
CA ILE A 80 14.60 -7.48 14.42
C ILE A 80 13.78 -6.22 14.25
N TYR A 81 12.46 -6.39 14.30
CA TYR A 81 11.51 -5.31 14.34
C TYR A 81 10.80 -5.31 15.68
N ILE A 82 10.44 -4.12 16.15
CA ILE A 82 9.56 -3.94 17.29
C ILE A 82 8.18 -3.52 16.82
N LYS A 83 7.16 -4.12 17.42
CA LYS A 83 5.78 -3.69 17.25
C LYS A 83 5.56 -2.38 18.01
N VAL A 84 5.14 -1.35 17.30
CA VAL A 84 4.83 -0.04 17.89
C VAL A 84 3.41 -0.09 18.45
N VAL A 85 3.28 -0.14 19.79
CA VAL A 85 1.99 -0.36 20.49
C VAL A 85 1.16 0.93 20.60
N GLU A 86 1.82 2.08 20.74
CA GLU A 86 1.19 3.41 20.73
C GLU A 86 1.59 4.17 19.46
N HIS A 87 0.77 4.09 18.42
CA HIS A 87 0.91 4.96 17.26
C HIS A 87 -0.46 5.54 16.87
N GLU A 88 -0.49 6.85 16.59
CA GLU A 88 -1.67 7.62 16.19
C GLU A 88 -2.45 6.96 15.02
N TYR A 89 -1.75 6.16 14.20
CA TYR A 89 -2.27 5.40 13.07
C TYR A 89 -3.28 4.30 13.45
N ARG A 90 -3.18 3.67 14.63
CA ARG A 90 -4.13 2.61 15.06
C ARG A 90 -5.53 3.18 15.29
N ARG A 91 -5.62 4.41 15.82
CA ARG A 91 -6.90 5.12 16.00
C ARG A 91 -7.40 5.75 14.69
N LYS A 92 -6.52 6.31 13.86
CA LYS A 92 -6.91 7.15 12.70
C LYS A 92 -6.99 6.44 11.34
N LEU A 93 -6.21 5.37 11.09
CA LEU A 93 -5.97 4.87 9.72
C LEU A 93 -6.18 3.36 9.54
N GLY A 94 -6.49 2.61 10.60
CA GLY A 94 -6.89 1.20 10.46
C GLY A 94 -5.77 0.22 10.10
N ALA A 95 -4.49 0.63 10.16
CA ALA A 95 -3.37 -0.31 10.17
C ALA A 95 -3.52 -1.25 11.38
N TYR A 96 -3.40 -2.56 11.12
CA TYR A 96 -3.58 -3.56 12.17
C TYR A 96 -2.35 -3.61 13.07
N SER A 97 -1.15 -3.41 12.51
CA SER A 97 0.12 -3.37 13.25
C SER A 97 1.16 -2.52 12.52
N VAL A 98 1.96 -1.77 13.28
CA VAL A 98 3.09 -0.97 12.78
C VAL A 98 4.35 -1.56 13.37
N TYR A 99 5.36 -1.80 12.54
CA TYR A 99 6.63 -2.37 12.95
C TYR A 99 7.77 -1.43 12.58
N ARG A 100 8.69 -1.22 13.51
CA ARG A 100 9.90 -0.43 13.28
C ARG A 100 11.12 -1.31 13.44
N LYS A 101 12.02 -1.28 12.46
CA LYS A 101 13.29 -2.01 12.52
C LYS A 101 14.14 -1.47 13.68
N LEU A 102 14.72 -2.38 14.47
CA LEU A 102 15.77 -2.07 15.44
C LEU A 102 17.11 -2.16 14.73
N ASP A 103 17.55 -1.03 14.17
CA ASP A 103 18.83 -0.93 13.48
C ASP A 103 19.54 0.34 13.98
N PRO A 104 20.69 0.22 14.68
CA PRO A 104 21.40 1.38 15.21
C PRO A 104 22.20 2.16 14.15
N GLU A 105 22.42 1.59 12.95
CA GLU A 105 23.25 2.18 11.91
C GLU A 105 22.44 2.71 10.71
N LEU A 106 21.29 2.10 10.42
CA LEU A 106 20.45 2.44 9.28
C LEU A 106 19.13 3.02 9.78
N GLU A 107 18.69 4.15 9.21
CA GLU A 107 17.48 4.87 9.59
C GLU A 107 16.25 3.95 9.78
N ASP A 108 15.29 4.41 10.60
CA ASP A 108 14.03 3.74 10.92
C ASP A 108 13.32 3.21 9.64
N PHE A 109 13.34 1.89 9.43
CA PHE A 109 12.49 1.22 8.45
C PHE A 109 11.15 0.90 9.10
N ASN A 110 10.13 1.68 8.74
CA ASN A 110 8.77 1.51 9.24
C ASN A 110 7.92 0.71 8.25
N LEU A 111 7.30 -0.36 8.75
CA LEU A 111 6.42 -1.25 8.02
C LEU A 111 5.02 -1.22 8.62
N ASP A 112 4.08 -0.65 7.86
CA ASP A 112 2.67 -0.53 8.23
C ASP A 112 1.90 -1.69 7.61
N VAL A 113 1.35 -2.58 8.44
CA VAL A 113 0.68 -3.80 7.99
C VAL A 113 -0.83 -3.69 8.19
N PHE A 114 -1.58 -3.85 7.10
CA PHE A 114 -3.03 -3.92 7.04
C PHE A 114 -3.48 -5.37 6.84
N VAL A 115 -4.61 -5.76 7.44
CA VAL A 115 -5.18 -7.11 7.26
C VAL A 115 -6.48 -7.00 6.50
N ARG A 116 -6.48 -7.47 5.26
CA ARG A 116 -7.59 -7.50 4.29
C ARG A 116 -8.19 -6.15 3.92
N ARG A 117 -8.40 -5.24 4.88
CA ARG A 117 -8.95 -3.90 4.69
C ARG A 117 -7.92 -2.84 5.03
N VAL A 118 -7.88 -1.82 4.19
CA VAL A 118 -6.99 -0.66 4.27
C VAL A 118 -7.83 0.56 4.58
N LEU A 119 -7.37 1.44 5.48
CA LEU A 119 -8.07 2.68 5.85
C LEU A 119 -9.51 2.47 6.34
N ARG A 120 -9.83 1.27 6.83
CA ARG A 120 -11.20 0.82 7.21
C ARG A 120 -12.23 0.91 6.08
N GLY A 121 -11.79 1.12 4.84
CA GLY A 121 -12.63 1.31 3.66
C GLY A 121 -12.36 0.27 2.59
N ILE A 122 -11.22 0.36 1.89
CA ILE A 122 -10.93 -0.50 0.73
C ILE A 122 -10.55 -1.91 1.20
N THR A 123 -11.18 -2.92 0.61
CA THR A 123 -10.86 -4.33 0.77
C THR A 123 -9.88 -4.78 -0.32
N LEU A 124 -8.87 -5.57 0.04
CA LEU A 124 -8.02 -6.31 -0.90
C LEU A 124 -8.88 -7.38 -1.57
N THR A 125 -9.43 -7.05 -2.74
CA THR A 125 -10.28 -7.94 -3.54
C THR A 125 -9.43 -8.89 -4.38
N GLU A 126 -10.07 -9.94 -4.91
CA GLU A 126 -9.43 -10.77 -5.94
C GLU A 126 -9.02 -9.97 -7.18
N GLY A 127 -9.76 -8.90 -7.52
CA GLY A 127 -9.42 -8.02 -8.63
C GLY A 127 -8.05 -7.37 -8.44
N ILE A 128 -7.84 -6.75 -7.27
CA ILE A 128 -6.55 -6.15 -6.89
C ILE A 128 -5.44 -7.21 -6.90
N MET A 129 -5.68 -8.38 -6.31
CA MET A 129 -4.67 -9.44 -6.25
C MET A 129 -4.30 -9.98 -7.63
N LYS A 130 -5.27 -10.14 -8.55
CA LYS A 130 -5.03 -10.61 -9.93
C LYS A 130 -4.23 -9.62 -10.78
N ARG A 131 -4.39 -8.31 -10.52
CA ARG A 131 -3.61 -7.25 -11.19
C ARG A 131 -2.24 -7.04 -10.57
N ALA A 132 -2.02 -7.50 -9.34
CA ALA A 132 -0.73 -7.41 -8.70
C ALA A 132 0.29 -8.34 -9.38
N PHE A 133 1.56 -7.95 -9.34
CA PHE A 133 2.64 -8.76 -9.91
C PHE A 133 3.85 -8.80 -8.96
N VAL A 134 4.70 -9.82 -9.11
CA VAL A 134 5.98 -9.93 -8.40
C VAL A 134 7.09 -9.31 -9.27
N PRO A 135 7.77 -8.25 -8.80
CA PRO A 135 8.95 -7.69 -9.46
C PRO A 135 10.06 -8.70 -9.66
N LYS A 136 10.87 -8.48 -10.71
CA LYS A 136 11.97 -9.38 -11.09
C LYS A 136 13.00 -9.53 -9.96
N GLU A 137 13.22 -8.47 -9.21
CA GLU A 137 14.09 -8.41 -8.04
C GLU A 137 13.66 -9.37 -6.92
N PHE A 138 12.41 -9.83 -6.94
CA PHE A 138 11.83 -10.69 -5.92
C PHE A 138 11.49 -12.10 -6.42
N ASN A 139 11.85 -12.45 -7.66
CA ASN A 139 11.59 -13.77 -8.23
C ASN A 139 12.29 -14.90 -7.46
N GLU A 140 13.47 -14.63 -6.92
CA GLU A 140 14.29 -15.60 -6.18
C GLU A 140 13.92 -15.69 -4.69
N LEU A 141 12.98 -14.86 -4.20
CA LEU A 141 12.53 -14.97 -2.81
C LEU A 141 11.65 -16.21 -2.65
N GLU A 142 11.97 -17.07 -1.68
CA GLU A 142 11.31 -18.36 -1.53
C GLU A 142 10.08 -18.26 -0.63
N LYS A 143 10.21 -17.62 0.54
CA LYS A 143 9.18 -17.58 1.59
C LYS A 143 8.40 -16.27 1.60
N LEU A 144 9.02 -15.15 1.24
CA LEU A 144 8.35 -13.84 1.18
C LEU A 144 7.98 -13.48 -0.25
N LYS A 145 6.68 -13.55 -0.59
CA LYS A 145 6.16 -13.17 -1.91
C LYS A 145 5.70 -11.71 -1.87
N VAL A 146 6.49 -10.85 -2.49
CA VAL A 146 6.29 -9.40 -2.52
C VAL A 146 5.52 -9.00 -3.78
N HIS A 147 4.25 -8.67 -3.63
CA HIS A 147 3.36 -8.29 -4.74
C HIS A 147 3.24 -6.76 -4.81
N LEU A 148 3.41 -6.19 -6.00
CA LEU A 148 3.08 -4.79 -6.27
C LEU A 148 1.68 -4.71 -6.88
N VAL A 149 0.74 -4.10 -6.15
CA VAL A 149 -0.58 -3.76 -6.72
C VAL A 149 -0.43 -2.77 -7.87
N SER A 150 -1.43 -2.70 -8.76
CA SER A 150 -1.35 -1.88 -9.97
C SER A 150 -1.35 -0.37 -9.67
N PRO A 151 -0.86 0.47 -10.59
CA PRO A 151 -0.96 1.93 -10.46
C PRO A 151 -2.39 2.43 -10.22
N GLU A 152 -3.38 1.80 -10.85
CA GLU A 152 -4.82 2.08 -10.69
C GLU A 152 -5.28 1.80 -9.25
N ASP A 153 -4.83 0.68 -8.67
CA ASP A 153 -5.16 0.34 -7.30
C ASP A 153 -4.47 1.29 -6.30
N ILE A 154 -3.21 1.68 -6.55
CA ILE A 154 -2.53 2.71 -5.74
C ILE A 154 -3.28 4.05 -5.83
N PHE A 155 -3.73 4.43 -7.03
CA PHE A 155 -4.52 5.63 -7.26
C PHE A 155 -5.78 5.61 -6.38
N LEU A 156 -6.50 4.48 -6.36
CA LEU A 156 -7.67 4.30 -5.50
C LEU A 156 -7.31 4.40 -4.00
N PHE A 157 -6.27 3.70 -3.54
CA PHE A 157 -5.83 3.76 -2.14
C PHE A 157 -5.47 5.19 -1.70
N LYS A 158 -4.78 5.95 -2.55
CA LYS A 158 -4.40 7.35 -2.29
C LYS A 158 -5.59 8.30 -2.38
N GLY A 159 -6.55 7.98 -3.26
CA GLY A 159 -7.76 8.75 -3.49
C GLY A 159 -8.69 8.82 -2.27
N VAL A 160 -8.71 7.78 -1.43
CA VAL A 160 -9.59 7.70 -0.26
C VAL A 160 -8.93 8.10 1.07
N THR A 161 -7.68 8.57 1.04
CA THR A 161 -7.04 9.09 2.26
C THR A 161 -7.59 10.47 2.62
N SER A 162 -7.38 10.94 3.85
CA SER A 162 -7.81 12.28 4.26
C SER A 162 -7.19 13.38 3.39
N LEU A 163 -7.93 14.47 3.15
CA LEU A 163 -7.50 15.59 2.30
C LEU A 163 -6.25 16.32 2.83
N GLY A 164 -6.00 16.29 4.15
CA GLY A 164 -4.82 16.89 4.76
C GLY A 164 -3.50 16.19 4.42
N ARG A 165 -3.52 15.06 3.70
CA ARG A 165 -2.31 14.36 3.25
C ARG A 165 -1.87 14.88 1.88
N SER A 166 -1.23 16.05 1.87
CA SER A 166 -0.70 16.69 0.64
C SER A 166 0.20 15.77 -0.20
N LYS A 167 1.00 14.92 0.44
CA LYS A 167 1.84 13.92 -0.25
C LYS A 167 1.04 12.93 -1.12
N ASP A 168 -0.20 12.64 -0.74
CA ASP A 168 -1.05 11.73 -1.52
C ASP A 168 -1.59 12.41 -2.78
N ILE A 169 -1.80 13.74 -2.76
CA ILE A 169 -2.11 14.53 -3.96
C ILE A 169 -0.93 14.49 -4.93
N ASP A 170 0.31 14.68 -4.44
CA ASP A 170 1.51 14.59 -5.28
C ASP A 170 1.67 13.20 -5.93
N ASP A 171 1.39 12.14 -5.17
CA ASP A 171 1.43 10.77 -5.69
C ASP A 171 0.32 10.54 -6.73
N ILE A 172 -0.91 11.04 -6.52
CA ILE A 172 -2.01 11.01 -7.50
C ILE A 172 -1.63 11.75 -8.79
N MET A 173 -1.04 12.94 -8.68
CA MET A 173 -0.63 13.72 -9.85
C MET A 173 0.41 12.98 -10.69
N ARG A 174 1.41 12.35 -10.06
CA ARG A 174 2.38 11.49 -10.76
C ARG A 174 1.72 10.31 -11.45
N LEU A 175 0.75 9.68 -10.79
CA LEU A 175 0.00 8.57 -11.38
C LEU A 175 -0.81 9.02 -12.60
N LEU A 176 -1.44 10.19 -12.54
CA LEU A 176 -2.15 10.77 -13.70
C LEU A 176 -1.21 11.02 -14.88
N GLU A 177 0.01 11.51 -14.63
CA GLU A 177 1.03 11.72 -15.68
C GLU A 177 1.47 10.41 -16.35
N LEU A 178 1.44 9.29 -15.63
CA LEU A 178 1.77 7.95 -16.17
C LEU A 178 0.65 7.34 -17.02
N GLY A 179 -0.57 7.90 -16.94
CA GLY A 179 -1.75 7.37 -17.61
C GLY A 179 -2.41 6.27 -16.78
N ILE A 180 -3.42 6.65 -15.98
CA ILE A 180 -4.29 5.73 -15.25
C ILE A 180 -5.43 5.27 -16.14
N ASP A 181 -5.69 3.96 -16.14
CA ASP A 181 -6.92 3.41 -16.69
C ASP A 181 -8.07 3.59 -15.68
N PHE A 182 -8.89 4.60 -15.93
CA PHE A 182 -10.01 4.93 -15.05
C PHE A 182 -11.14 3.90 -15.09
N ASP A 183 -11.26 3.09 -16.15
CA ASP A 183 -12.27 2.05 -16.21
C ASP A 183 -11.92 0.94 -15.20
N VAL A 184 -10.63 0.58 -15.10
CA VAL A 184 -10.13 -0.35 -14.07
C VAL A 184 -10.38 0.19 -12.66
N VAL A 185 -10.10 1.48 -12.41
CA VAL A 185 -10.37 2.11 -11.10
C VAL A 185 -11.87 2.08 -10.80
N LEU A 186 -12.72 2.41 -11.77
CA LEU A 186 -14.17 2.46 -11.58
C LEU A 186 -14.76 1.08 -11.30
N ASP A 187 -14.28 0.06 -12.02
CA ASP A 187 -14.70 -1.32 -11.82
C ASP A 187 -14.27 -1.84 -10.46
N GLU A 188 -13.07 -1.49 -9.99
CA GLU A 188 -12.66 -1.81 -8.63
C GLU A 188 -13.53 -1.08 -7.59
N VAL A 189 -13.80 0.21 -7.77
CA VAL A 189 -14.73 0.95 -6.89
C VAL A 189 -16.10 0.26 -6.84
N ARG A 190 -16.64 -0.22 -7.96
CA ARG A 190 -17.90 -0.97 -7.97
C ARG A 190 -17.78 -2.30 -7.22
N ALA A 191 -16.71 -3.05 -7.43
CA ALA A 191 -16.47 -4.32 -6.73
C ALA A 191 -16.41 -4.15 -5.21
N GLN A 192 -15.91 -3.00 -4.72
CA GLN A 192 -15.89 -2.69 -3.29
C GLN A 192 -17.29 -2.71 -2.64
N LYS A 193 -18.37 -2.44 -3.40
CA LYS A 193 -19.76 -2.52 -2.89
C LYS A 193 -20.13 -3.91 -2.35
N GLU A 194 -19.51 -4.97 -2.85
CA GLU A 194 -19.80 -6.34 -2.42
C GLU A 194 -19.19 -6.66 -1.05
N PHE A 195 -18.20 -5.88 -0.61
CA PHE A 195 -17.40 -6.17 0.59
C PHE A 195 -17.54 -5.12 1.70
N ILE A 196 -18.24 -4.02 1.43
CA ILE A 196 -18.37 -2.86 2.31
C ILE A 196 -19.86 -2.56 2.50
N GLU A 197 -20.25 -2.29 3.75
CA GLU A 197 -21.62 -1.85 4.07
C GLU A 197 -22.00 -0.57 3.29
N PRO A 198 -23.25 -0.41 2.86
CA PRO A 198 -23.68 0.70 2.00
C PRO A 198 -23.24 2.09 2.49
N GLU A 199 -23.41 2.40 3.78
CA GLU A 199 -23.08 3.72 4.33
C GLU A 199 -21.56 3.97 4.32
N ARG A 200 -20.77 2.91 4.51
CA ARG A 200 -19.30 3.00 4.44
C ARG A 200 -18.82 3.12 3.00
N PHE A 201 -19.52 2.46 2.08
CA PHE A 201 -19.24 2.57 0.66
C PHE A 201 -19.50 4.00 0.17
N GLU A 202 -20.65 4.58 0.52
CA GLU A 202 -20.99 5.98 0.20
C GLU A 202 -19.93 6.94 0.75
N HIS A 203 -19.50 6.75 1.99
CA HIS A 203 -18.43 7.55 2.58
C HIS A 203 -17.10 7.43 1.81
N LEU A 204 -16.69 6.22 1.44
CA LEU A 204 -15.48 5.96 0.67
C LEU A 204 -15.53 6.63 -0.70
N ALA A 205 -16.61 6.44 -1.44
CA ALA A 205 -16.80 7.03 -2.77
C ALA A 205 -16.90 8.56 -2.68
N GLY A 206 -17.52 9.11 -1.63
CA GLY A 206 -17.56 10.54 -1.35
C GLY A 206 -16.16 11.13 -1.11
N LEU A 207 -15.32 10.48 -0.29
CA LEU A 207 -13.94 10.91 -0.08
C LEU A 207 -13.11 10.90 -1.36
N LEU A 208 -13.28 9.85 -2.18
CA LEU A 208 -12.64 9.75 -3.48
C LEU A 208 -13.07 10.91 -4.38
N LEU A 209 -14.37 11.15 -4.52
CA LEU A 209 -14.91 12.24 -5.33
C LEU A 209 -14.37 13.60 -4.88
N GLU A 210 -14.43 13.90 -3.58
CA GLU A 210 -13.95 15.16 -3.01
C GLU A 210 -12.46 15.38 -3.30
N LYS A 211 -11.64 14.34 -3.12
CA LYS A 211 -10.21 14.40 -3.42
C LYS A 211 -9.95 14.65 -4.90
N LEU A 212 -10.69 14.02 -5.79
CA LEU A 212 -10.49 14.13 -7.23
C LEU A 212 -10.96 15.48 -7.78
N ILE A 213 -12.03 16.07 -7.22
CA ILE A 213 -12.41 17.46 -7.51
C ILE A 213 -11.28 18.41 -7.08
N SER A 214 -10.66 18.18 -5.91
CA SER A 214 -9.52 18.99 -5.49
C SER A 214 -8.33 18.85 -6.44
N VAL A 215 -8.03 17.64 -6.91
CA VAL A 215 -6.95 17.38 -7.89
C VAL A 215 -7.26 18.04 -9.23
N GLN A 216 -8.50 17.95 -9.71
CA GLN A 216 -8.96 18.60 -10.94
C GLN A 216 -8.75 20.11 -10.86
N ARG A 217 -9.16 20.75 -9.75
CA ARG A 217 -8.95 22.18 -9.54
C ARG A 217 -7.47 22.56 -9.56
N ILE A 218 -6.60 21.76 -8.94
CA ILE A 218 -5.14 21.99 -8.96
C ILE A 218 -4.59 21.90 -10.40
N LEU A 219 -5.09 20.96 -11.21
CA LEU A 219 -4.72 20.87 -12.63
C LEU A 219 -5.16 22.13 -13.39
N GLU A 220 -6.41 22.57 -13.20
CA GLU A 220 -6.95 23.77 -13.86
C GLU A 220 -6.18 25.04 -13.50
N GLU A 221 -5.84 25.21 -12.21
CA GLU A 221 -5.01 26.33 -11.73
C GLU A 221 -3.60 26.32 -12.36
N ARG A 222 -3.11 25.16 -12.82
CA ARG A 222 -1.86 25.00 -13.57
C ARG A 222 -2.04 25.05 -15.09
N GLY A 223 -3.25 25.32 -15.59
CA GLY A 223 -3.56 25.32 -17.02
C GLY A 223 -3.58 23.93 -17.67
N LEU A 224 -3.68 22.87 -16.86
CA LEU A 224 -3.75 21.48 -17.30
C LEU A 224 -5.20 20.98 -17.24
N ARG A 225 -5.52 19.98 -18.08
CA ARG A 225 -6.82 19.28 -18.07
C ARG A 225 -6.62 17.80 -18.32
N SER A 226 -7.47 16.97 -17.71
CA SER A 226 -7.50 15.54 -17.93
C SER A 226 -8.92 15.08 -18.23
N SER A 227 -9.21 14.87 -19.52
CA SER A 227 -10.54 14.40 -19.94
C SER A 227 -10.92 13.04 -19.35
N GLY A 228 -9.93 12.19 -19.05
CA GLY A 228 -10.14 10.93 -18.35
C GLY A 228 -10.59 11.15 -16.90
N LEU A 229 -9.91 12.05 -16.18
CA LEU A 229 -10.28 12.43 -14.82
C LEU A 229 -11.68 13.05 -14.77
N ASP A 230 -12.00 13.94 -15.71
CA ASP A 230 -13.31 14.60 -15.80
C ASP A 230 -14.45 13.56 -15.95
N LYS A 231 -14.28 12.60 -16.87
CA LYS A 231 -15.24 11.51 -17.08
C LYS A 231 -15.35 10.60 -15.86
N PHE A 232 -14.23 10.33 -15.19
CA PHE A 232 -14.21 9.51 -14.00
C PHE A 232 -14.96 10.18 -12.84
N ILE A 233 -14.75 11.47 -12.61
CA ILE A 233 -15.50 12.28 -11.65
C ILE A 233 -17.00 12.21 -11.94
N SER A 234 -17.42 12.45 -13.18
CA SER A 234 -18.85 12.34 -13.55
C SER A 234 -19.41 10.93 -13.34
N SER A 235 -18.60 9.89 -13.52
CA SER A 235 -19.00 8.51 -13.26
C SER A 235 -19.18 8.22 -11.77
N LEU A 236 -18.34 8.79 -10.91
CA LEU A 236 -18.48 8.71 -9.45
C LEU A 236 -19.70 9.48 -8.95
N GLU A 237 -19.96 10.68 -9.49
CA GLU A 237 -21.17 11.45 -9.15
C GLU A 237 -22.44 10.65 -9.48
N LYS A 238 -22.49 10.04 -10.67
CA LYS A 238 -23.60 9.17 -11.05
C LYS A 238 -23.72 7.94 -10.15
N LEU A 239 -22.59 7.40 -9.67
CA LEU A 239 -22.59 6.24 -8.77
C LEU A 239 -23.13 6.56 -7.37
N LEU A 240 -22.96 7.81 -6.91
CA LEU A 240 -23.36 8.29 -5.59
C LEU A 240 -24.77 8.89 -5.57
N PHE A 241 -25.17 9.58 -6.63
CA PHE A 241 -26.39 10.40 -6.66
C PHE A 241 -27.42 9.98 -7.72
N GLY A 242 -27.11 8.99 -8.55
CA GLY A 242 -27.99 8.46 -9.60
C GLY A 242 -28.63 7.14 -9.22
#